data_AF-A0A6A3IL81-F1
#
_entry.id   AF-A0A6A3IL81-F1
#
_cell.length_a   1.000
_cell.length_b   1.000
_cell.length_c   1.000
_cell.angle_alpha   90.00
_cell.angle_beta   90.00
_cell.angle_gamma   90.00
#
_symmetry.space_group_name_H-M   'P 1'
#
loop_
_entity.id
_entity.type
_entity.pdbx_description
1 polymer ?
#
loop_
_entity_poly.entity_id
_entity_poly.type
_entity_poly.pdbx_seq_one_letter_code
_entity_poly.pdbx_strand_id
1 'polypeptide(L)'
;MGILSKAKHPAAAKLFMNWIISEEAQATLVANSPRTDINTNKPWDIPEGNMGAFPKFMEDRATAEEWRQKFSLYIGEVQGKPSPGWLGLHPGKQ
;
A
#
# COMPACT_ATOMS: atom_id res chain seq x y z
N MET A 1 -2.16 -1.39 -6.89
CA MET A 1 -3.19 -2.46 -6.81
C MET A 1 -3.13 -3.30 -8.07
N GLY A 2 -3.56 -4.57 -8.02
CA GLY A 2 -3.54 -5.47 -9.18
C GLY A 2 -4.73 -6.43 -9.16
N ILE A 3 -5.17 -6.87 -10.35
CA ILE A 3 -6.21 -7.88 -10.52
C ILE A 3 -5.53 -9.22 -10.78
N LEU A 4 -5.85 -10.25 -9.98
CA LEU A 4 -5.33 -11.60 -10.18
C LEU A 4 -5.85 -12.19 -11.49
N SER A 5 -4.96 -12.81 -12.27
CA SER A 5 -5.33 -13.44 -13.55
C SER A 5 -6.38 -14.55 -13.41
N LYS A 6 -6.44 -15.20 -12.25
CA LYS A 6 -7.43 -16.24 -11.90
C LYS A 6 -8.49 -15.76 -10.89
N ALA A 7 -8.78 -14.46 -10.86
CA ALA A 7 -9.84 -13.94 -9.98
C ALA A 7 -11.19 -14.62 -10.30
N LYS A 8 -11.91 -15.09 -9.27
CA LYS A 8 -13.23 -15.72 -9.42
C LYS A 8 -14.28 -14.74 -10.00
N HIS A 9 -14.11 -13.43 -9.75
CA HIS A 9 -15.01 -12.38 -10.20
C HIS A 9 -14.23 -11.25 -10.92
N PRO A 10 -13.73 -11.49 -12.14
CA PRO A 10 -12.86 -10.53 -12.83
C PRO A 10 -13.58 -9.23 -13.22
N ALA A 11 -14.89 -9.29 -13.52
CA ALA A 11 -15.69 -8.10 -13.81
C ALA A 11 -15.83 -7.21 -12.57
N ALA A 12 -16.11 -7.79 -11.40
CA ALA A 12 -16.18 -7.05 -10.14
C ALA A 12 -14.82 -6.45 -9.75
N ALA A 13 -13.71 -7.18 -9.97
CA ALA A 13 -12.37 -6.65 -9.72
C ALA A 13 -12.05 -5.45 -10.63
N LYS A 14 -12.43 -5.50 -11.90
CA LYS A 14 -12.31 -4.35 -12.82
C LYS A 14 -13.17 -3.17 -12.39
N LEU A 15 -14.41 -3.43 -11.99
CA LEU A 15 -15.31 -2.39 -11.47
C LEU A 15 -14.69 -1.70 -10.24
N PHE A 16 -14.14 -2.46 -9.30
CA PHE A 16 -13.48 -1.91 -8.12
C PHE A 16 -12.27 -1.04 -8.49
N MET A 17 -11.42 -1.50 -9.41
CA MET A 17 -10.28 -0.71 -9.91
C MET A 17 -10.72 0.57 -10.63
N ASN A 18 -11.81 0.54 -11.40
CA ASN A 18 -12.36 1.73 -12.04
C ASN A 18 -13.00 2.68 -11.03
N TRP A 19 -13.68 2.15 -10.02
CA TRP A 19 -14.32 2.94 -8.98
C TRP A 19 -13.29 3.66 -8.11
N ILE A 20 -12.23 2.97 -7.65
CA ILE A 20 -11.24 3.59 -6.76
C ILE A 20 -10.46 4.73 -7.43
N ILE A 21 -10.29 4.69 -8.75
CA ILE A 21 -9.68 5.79 -9.54
C ILE A 21 -10.70 6.76 -10.13
N SER A 22 -11.99 6.60 -9.83
CA SER A 22 -13.02 7.55 -10.24
C SER A 22 -12.77 8.93 -9.62
N GLU A 23 -13.31 9.98 -10.24
CA GLU A 23 -13.20 11.34 -9.71
C GLU A 23 -13.82 11.44 -8.31
N GLU A 24 -15.01 10.86 -8.13
CA GLU A 24 -15.73 10.84 -6.86
C GLU A 24 -14.89 10.23 -5.74
N ALA A 25 -14.37 9.02 -5.94
CA ALA A 25 -13.55 8.34 -4.93
C ALA A 25 -12.25 9.11 -4.66
N GLN A 26 -11.62 9.66 -5.70
CA GLN A 26 -10.35 10.39 -5.57
C GLN A 26 -10.50 11.77 -4.93
N ALA A 27 -11.67 12.41 -5.06
CA ALA A 27 -11.96 13.70 -4.42
C ALA A 27 -12.41 13.55 -2.95
N THR A 28 -12.93 12.39 -2.56
CA THR A 28 -13.57 12.21 -1.24
C THR A 28 -12.84 11.29 -0.28
N LEU A 29 -12.08 10.30 -0.77
CA LEU A 29 -11.50 9.26 0.10
C LEU A 29 -10.00 9.43 0.38
N VAL A 30 -9.28 10.23 -0.43
CA VAL A 30 -7.82 10.35 -0.33
C VAL A 30 -7.40 11.80 -0.15
N ALA A 31 -6.37 12.02 0.66
CA ALA A 31 -5.79 13.36 0.85
C ALA A 31 -4.94 13.81 -0.35
N ASN A 32 -4.24 12.86 -1.00
CA ASN A 32 -3.39 13.11 -2.16
C ASN A 32 -3.79 12.14 -3.27
N SER A 33 -4.28 12.67 -4.40
CA SER A 33 -4.68 11.85 -5.54
C SER A 33 -3.49 11.57 -6.48
N PRO A 34 -3.32 10.34 -7.01
CA PRO A 34 -2.38 10.06 -8.09
C PRO A 34 -2.89 10.55 -9.45
N ARG A 35 -4.14 11.03 -9.56
CA ARG A 35 -4.67 11.62 -10.78
C ARG A 35 -4.11 13.00 -11.01
N THR A 36 -3.70 13.30 -12.25
CA THR A 36 -3.15 14.61 -12.61
C THR A 36 -4.23 15.68 -12.81
N ASP A 37 -5.46 15.28 -13.11
CA ASP A 37 -6.57 16.15 -13.49
C ASP A 37 -7.47 16.62 -12.33
N ILE A 38 -7.22 16.17 -11.10
CA ILE A 38 -7.95 16.59 -9.90
C ILE A 38 -7.15 17.65 -9.13
N ASN A 39 -7.80 18.71 -8.66
CA ASN A 39 -7.15 19.80 -7.92
C ASN A 39 -6.87 19.44 -6.44
N THR A 40 -6.00 18.46 -6.22
CA THR A 40 -5.45 18.08 -4.91
C THR A 40 -3.94 18.19 -4.93
N ASN A 41 -3.31 18.25 -3.75
CA ASN A 41 -1.87 18.05 -3.60
C ASN A 41 -1.44 16.78 -4.33
N LYS A 42 -0.35 16.87 -5.09
CA LYS A 42 0.22 15.72 -5.80
C LYS A 42 1.26 15.06 -4.92
N PRO A 43 1.24 13.71 -4.81
CA PRO A 43 2.17 13.02 -3.94
C PRO A 43 3.64 13.16 -4.40
N TRP A 44 3.89 13.39 -5.70
CA TRP A 44 5.25 13.59 -6.24
C TRP A 44 5.77 15.03 -6.13
N ASP A 45 4.92 16.00 -5.81
CA ASP A 45 5.33 17.40 -5.62
C ASP A 45 5.82 17.67 -4.18
N ILE A 46 5.82 16.66 -3.30
CA ILE A 46 6.28 16.74 -1.91
C ILE A 46 7.72 16.20 -1.83
N PRO A 47 8.77 17.05 -1.82
CA PRO A 47 10.15 16.59 -1.88
C PRO A 47 10.53 15.69 -0.69
N GLU A 48 10.04 16.03 0.51
CA GLU A 48 10.27 15.26 1.74
C GLU A 48 9.64 13.88 1.70
N GLY A 49 8.60 13.70 0.87
CA GLY A 49 7.93 12.41 0.68
C GLY A 49 8.77 11.42 -0.13
N ASN A 50 9.68 11.91 -0.98
CA ASN A 50 10.62 11.13 -1.79
C ASN A 50 10.00 9.83 -2.37
N MET A 51 8.83 9.98 -2.99
CA MET A 51 7.96 8.86 -3.37
C MET A 51 8.66 7.81 -4.26
N GLY A 52 9.64 8.24 -5.07
CA GLY A 52 10.40 7.35 -5.95
C GLY A 52 11.49 6.52 -5.25
N ALA A 53 11.93 6.92 -4.05
CA ALA A 53 12.98 6.18 -3.34
C ALA A 53 12.44 4.99 -2.55
N PHE A 54 11.21 5.07 -2.04
CA PHE A 54 10.64 3.99 -1.22
C PHE A 54 10.53 2.65 -1.97
N PRO A 55 10.03 2.58 -3.23
CA PRO A 55 10.03 1.34 -4.00
C PRO A 55 11.44 0.74 -4.16
N LYS A 56 12.44 1.58 -4.46
CA LYS A 56 13.83 1.15 -4.61
C LYS A 56 14.39 0.57 -3.31
N PHE A 57 14.09 1.20 -2.17
CA PHE A 57 14.46 0.69 -0.85
C PHE A 57 13.80 -0.67 -0.56
N MET A 58 12.52 -0.83 -0.91
CA MET A 58 11.78 -2.07 -0.65
C MET A 58 12.21 -3.24 -1.54
N GLU A 59 12.70 -2.96 -2.74
CA GLU A 59 13.28 -3.95 -3.67
C GLU A 59 14.59 -4.54 -3.14
N ASP A 60 15.41 -3.74 -2.46
CA ASP A 60 16.61 -4.23 -1.77
C ASP A 60 16.26 -4.86 -0.42
N ARG A 61 15.99 -6.16 -0.44
CA ARG A 61 15.64 -6.92 0.75
C ARG A 61 16.76 -6.97 1.79
N ALA A 62 18.03 -7.00 1.36
CA ALA A 62 19.16 -7.09 2.27
C ALA A 62 19.30 -5.80 3.10
N THR A 63 19.29 -4.65 2.42
CA THR A 63 19.35 -3.34 3.08
C THR A 63 18.12 -3.13 3.98
N ALA A 64 16.92 -3.45 3.51
CA ALA A 64 15.71 -3.30 4.32
C ALA A 64 15.74 -4.15 5.60
N GLU A 65 16.31 -5.36 5.53
CA GLU A 65 16.46 -6.25 6.69
C GLU A 65 17.54 -5.77 7.66
N GLU A 66 18.68 -5.29 7.16
CA GLU A 66 19.72 -4.70 8.00
C GLU A 66 19.17 -3.53 8.84
N TRP A 67 18.46 -2.60 8.20
CA TRP A 67 17.83 -1.47 8.89
C TRP A 67 16.80 -1.92 9.92
N ARG A 68 15.98 -2.93 9.59
CA ARG A 68 15.02 -3.50 10.55
C ARG A 68 15.73 -4.03 11.80
N GLN A 69 16.81 -4.80 11.64
CA GLN A 69 17.58 -5.35 12.76
C GLN A 69 18.25 -4.26 13.57
N LYS A 70 18.82 -3.25 12.89
CA LYS A 70 19.39 -2.09 13.57
C LYS A 70 18.36 -1.39 14.43
N PHE A 71 17.15 -1.15 13.93
CA PHE A 71 16.10 -0.56 14.75
C PHE A 71 15.72 -1.43 15.93
N SER A 72 15.58 -2.75 15.79
CA SER A 72 15.31 -3.65 16.93
C SER A 72 16.33 -3.49 18.07
N LEU A 73 17.60 -3.21 17.76
CA LEU A 73 18.62 -2.94 18.79
C LEU A 73 18.35 -1.67 19.60
N TYR A 74 17.72 -0.65 19.00
CA TYR A 74 17.46 0.64 19.64
C TYR A 74 16.07 0.75 20.26
N ILE A 75 15.06 0.16 19.63
CA ILE A 75 13.64 0.30 20.05
C ILE A 75 13.04 -1.01 20.58
N GLY A 76 13.82 -2.08 20.64
CA GLY A 76 13.40 -3.39 21.11
C GLY A 76 12.63 -4.21 20.07
N GLU A 77 12.37 -5.46 20.41
CA GLU A 77 11.53 -6.34 19.59
C GLU A 77 10.06 -5.91 19.60
N VAL A 78 9.35 -6.17 18.51
CA VAL A 78 7.91 -5.87 18.39
C VAL A 78 7.12 -6.59 19.49
N GLN A 79 6.36 -5.83 20.26
CA GLN A 79 5.51 -6.34 21.33
C GLN A 79 4.03 -6.27 20.97
N GLY A 80 3.23 -7.13 21.62
CA GLY A 80 1.78 -7.18 21.46
C GLY A 80 1.31 -8.12 20.35
N LYS A 81 0.00 -8.33 20.29
CA LYS A 81 -0.63 -9.16 19.24
C LYS A 81 -0.70 -8.36 17.92
N PRO A 82 -0.60 -9.02 16.76
CA PRO A 82 -0.82 -8.36 15.48
C PRO A 82 -2.23 -7.76 15.44
N SER A 83 -2.35 -6.49 15.06
CA SER A 83 -3.64 -5.77 15.03
C SER A 83 -4.70 -6.42 14.12
N PRO A 84 -4.36 -7.09 13.00
CA PRO A 84 -5.35 -7.83 12.21
C PRO A 84 -5.72 -9.21 12.80
N GLY A 85 -5.14 -9.60 13.94
CA GLY A 85 -5.26 -10.95 14.49
C GLY A 85 -4.42 -11.99 13.73
N TRP A 86 -4.80 -13.26 13.83
CA TRP A 86 -4.16 -14.38 13.15
C TRP A 86 -5.08 -14.99 12.09
N LEU A 87 -4.91 -14.57 10.84
CA LEU A 87 -5.79 -14.95 9.72
C LEU A 87 -5.50 -16.35 9.14
N GLY A 88 -4.33 -16.91 9.42
CA GLY A 88 -3.89 -18.18 8.84
C GLY A 88 -3.64 -18.12 7.33
N LEU A 89 -3.57 -19.30 6.69
CA LEU A 89 -3.18 -19.42 5.28
C LEU A 89 -4.32 -19.14 4.28
N HIS A 90 -5.57 -19.30 4.70
CA HIS A 90 -6.74 -19.25 3.82
C HIS A 90 -7.91 -18.44 4.40
N PRO A 91 -7.72 -17.16 4.73
CA PRO A 91 -8.83 -16.31 5.15
C PRO A 91 -9.90 -16.24 4.06
N GLY A 92 -11.17 -16.44 4.44
CA GLY A 92 -12.31 -16.34 3.52
C GLY A 92 -12.54 -17.53 2.58
N LYS A 93 -11.78 -18.64 2.71
CA LYS A 93 -12.22 -19.92 2.12
C LYS A 93 -13.43 -20.44 2.90
N GLN A 94 -14.58 -20.51 2.24
CA GLN A 94 -15.59 -21.54 2.50
C GLN A 94 -15.29 -22.73 1.60
#